data_AF-A0A961RJI8-F1
#
_entry.id   AF-A0A961RJI8-F1
#
_cell.length_a   1.000
_cell.length_b   1.000
_cell.length_c   1.000
_cell.angle_alpha   90.00
_cell.angle_beta   90.00
_cell.angle_gamma   90.00
#
_symmetry.space_group_name_H-M   'P 1'
#
loop_
_entity.id
_entity.type
_entity.pdbx_description
1 polymer ?
#
loop_
_entity_poly.entity_id
_entity_poly.type
_entity_poly.pdbx_seq_one_letter_code
_entity_poly.pdbx_strand_id
1 'polypeptide(L)'
;QLDVHKTFIDLVKSRRGDRLADDPDLFTGAFWAGEGALRRGLVDGLGDMRSFLKDRYGEKTSLKLISPPRGLFGRRGLFGLRSGFGAETVHALADAADERAWWGRLGL
;
A
#
# COMPACT_ATOMS: atom_id res chain seq x y z
N GLN A 1 -18.45 -19.27 -1.15
CA GLN A 1 -17.69 -18.16 -1.79
C GLN A 1 -18.48 -17.40 -2.86
N LEU A 2 -19.50 -17.98 -3.51
CA LEU A 2 -20.35 -17.27 -4.51
C LEU A 2 -21.07 -16.03 -3.96
N ASP A 3 -21.40 -16.03 -2.67
CA ASP A 3 -22.15 -14.96 -2.02
C ASP A 3 -21.39 -13.62 -2.01
N VAL A 4 -20.08 -13.65 -1.72
CA VAL A 4 -19.23 -12.45 -1.71
C VAL A 4 -19.06 -11.88 -3.12
N HIS A 5 -18.89 -12.74 -4.13
CA HIS A 5 -18.74 -12.30 -5.52
C HIS A 5 -20.04 -11.65 -6.03
N LYS A 6 -21.20 -12.25 -5.76
CA LYS A 6 -22.49 -11.66 -6.11
C LYS A 6 -22.71 -10.30 -5.42
N THR A 7 -22.42 -10.23 -4.13
CA THR A 7 -22.51 -8.97 -3.35
C THR A 7 -21.63 -7.89 -3.95
N PHE A 8 -20.41 -8.23 -4.38
CA PHE A 8 -19.51 -7.30 -5.07
C PHE A 8 -20.12 -6.81 -6.40
N ILE A 9 -20.64 -7.72 -7.24
CA ILE A 9 -21.28 -7.36 -8.52
C ILE A 9 -22.45 -6.39 -8.28
N ASP A 10 -23.32 -6.71 -7.34
CA ASP A 10 -24.51 -5.90 -7.04
C ASP A 10 -24.12 -4.50 -6.51
N LEU A 11 -23.07 -4.42 -5.68
CA LEU A 11 -22.51 -3.15 -5.22
C LEU A 11 -21.96 -2.32 -6.39
N VAL A 12 -21.20 -2.92 -7.30
CA VAL A 12 -20.63 -2.20 -8.45
C VAL A 12 -21.73 -1.71 -9.39
N LYS A 13 -22.69 -2.58 -9.72
CA LYS A 13 -23.83 -2.22 -10.59
C LYS A 13 -24.68 -1.11 -10.00
N SER A 14 -25.00 -1.18 -8.70
CA SER A 14 -25.80 -0.13 -8.04
C SER A 14 -25.09 1.22 -7.98
N ARG A 15 -23.75 1.25 -7.91
CA ARG A 15 -22.96 2.49 -7.84
C ARG A 15 -22.64 3.09 -9.21
N ARG A 16 -22.42 2.27 -10.24
CA ARG A 16 -22.12 2.73 -11.60
C ARG A 16 -23.36 2.97 -12.45
N GLY A 17 -24.45 2.23 -12.20
CA GLY A 17 -25.70 2.36 -12.95
C GLY A 17 -25.46 2.30 -14.45
N ASP A 18 -26.09 3.23 -15.17
CA ASP A 18 -26.07 3.32 -16.64
C ASP A 18 -24.69 3.65 -17.24
N ARG A 19 -23.70 3.97 -16.39
CA ARG A 19 -22.33 4.23 -16.86
C ARG A 19 -21.62 2.94 -17.23
N LEU A 20 -21.97 1.82 -16.59
CA LEU A 20 -21.32 0.54 -16.80
C LEU A 20 -21.72 -0.02 -18.16
N ALA A 21 -20.74 -0.41 -18.98
CA ALA A 21 -21.00 -1.02 -20.27
C ALA A 21 -21.64 -2.41 -20.11
N ASP A 22 -22.40 -2.84 -21.11
CA ASP A 22 -22.84 -4.22 -21.22
C ASP A 22 -21.71 -5.06 -21.82
N ASP A 23 -20.80 -5.52 -20.96
CA ASP A 23 -19.62 -6.31 -21.34
C ASP A 23 -19.55 -7.58 -20.48
N PRO A 24 -19.55 -8.78 -21.10
CA PRO A 24 -19.51 -10.06 -20.38
C PRO A 24 -18.23 -10.27 -19.56
N ASP A 25 -17.15 -9.56 -19.87
CA ASP A 25 -15.86 -9.73 -19.19
C ASP A 25 -15.74 -8.92 -17.88
N LEU A 26 -16.72 -8.06 -17.56
CA LEU A 26 -16.62 -7.12 -16.43
C LEU A 26 -16.39 -7.76 -15.05
N PHE A 27 -16.82 -8.99 -14.86
CA PHE A 27 -16.76 -9.69 -13.57
C PHE A 27 -16.04 -11.04 -13.65
N THR A 28 -15.21 -11.25 -14.68
CA THR A 28 -14.45 -12.49 -14.88
C THR A 28 -13.07 -12.49 -14.19
N GLY A 29 -12.67 -11.36 -13.62
CA GLY A 29 -11.32 -11.14 -13.08
C GLY A 29 -10.33 -10.57 -14.10
N ALA A 30 -10.80 -10.24 -15.31
CA ALA A 30 -10.03 -9.48 -16.28
C ALA A 30 -9.60 -8.11 -15.72
N PHE A 31 -8.47 -7.60 -16.21
CA PHE A 31 -7.96 -6.27 -15.86
C PHE A 31 -7.85 -5.41 -17.11
N TRP A 32 -8.04 -4.10 -16.94
CA TRP A 32 -8.03 -3.16 -18.05
C TRP A 32 -7.10 -1.98 -17.74
N ALA A 33 -6.35 -1.57 -18.76
CA ALA A 33 -5.64 -0.29 -18.75
C ALA A 33 -6.65 0.87 -18.80
N GLY A 34 -6.23 2.07 -18.38
CA GLY A 34 -7.10 3.23 -18.13
C GLY A 34 -8.16 3.48 -19.20
N GLU A 35 -7.80 3.55 -20.48
CA GLU A 35 -8.76 3.75 -21.57
C GLU A 35 -9.78 2.61 -21.70
N GLY A 36 -9.34 1.37 -21.52
CA GLY A 36 -10.21 0.21 -21.53
C GLY A 36 -11.20 0.21 -20.37
N ALA A 37 -10.78 0.70 -19.20
CA ALA A 37 -11.64 0.89 -18.04
C ALA A 37 -12.63 2.04 -18.27
N LEU A 38 -12.20 3.13 -18.90
CA LEU A 38 -13.06 4.29 -19.20
C LEU A 38 -14.19 3.90 -20.15
N ARG A 39 -13.88 3.19 -21.25
CA ARG A 39 -14.89 2.72 -22.22
C ARG A 39 -15.94 1.80 -21.59
N ARG A 40 -15.58 1.10 -20.52
CA ARG A 40 -16.45 0.19 -19.78
C ARG A 40 -17.22 0.87 -18.65
N GLY A 41 -16.98 2.16 -18.39
CA GLY A 41 -17.58 2.87 -17.26
C GLY A 41 -17.05 2.46 -15.90
N LEU A 42 -15.90 1.77 -15.86
CA LEU A 42 -15.25 1.38 -14.61
C LEU A 42 -14.58 2.56 -13.90
N VAL A 43 -14.23 3.61 -14.65
CA VAL A 43 -13.67 4.87 -14.14
C VAL A 43 -14.36 6.06 -14.81
N ASP A 44 -14.26 7.23 -14.19
CA ASP A 44 -14.98 8.43 -14.63
C ASP A 44 -14.17 9.30 -15.60
N GLY A 45 -12.86 9.11 -15.67
CA GLY A 45 -11.97 9.90 -16.52
C GLY A 45 -10.52 9.46 -16.39
N LEU A 46 -9.65 10.06 -17.20
CA LEU A 46 -8.21 9.88 -17.18
C LEU A 46 -7.53 11.22 -16.90
N GLY A 47 -6.48 11.20 -16.10
CA GLY A 47 -5.74 12.40 -15.74
C GLY A 47 -4.77 12.14 -14.59
N ASP A 48 -4.07 13.19 -14.17
CA ASP A 48 -3.21 13.17 -13.01
C ASP A 48 -3.93 13.70 -11.75
N MET A 49 -3.45 13.28 -10.58
CA MET A 49 -4.02 13.64 -9.30
C MET A 49 -4.01 15.16 -9.04
N ARG A 50 -2.95 15.88 -9.44
CA ARG A 50 -2.81 17.31 -9.13
C ARG A 50 -3.81 18.13 -9.93
N SER A 51 -3.93 17.86 -11.23
CA SER A 51 -4.90 18.54 -12.10
C SER A 51 -6.33 18.26 -11.66
N PHE A 52 -6.66 16.99 -11.38
CA PHE A 52 -8.01 16.62 -10.91
C PHE A 52 -8.41 17.31 -9.60
N LEU A 53 -7.49 17.37 -8.63
CA LEU A 53 -7.78 18.01 -7.34
C LEU A 53 -7.95 19.53 -7.47
N LYS A 54 -7.16 20.18 -8.33
CA LYS A 54 -7.31 21.61 -8.60
C LYS A 54 -8.61 21.94 -9.31
N ASP A 55 -8.98 21.13 -10.29
CA ASP A 55 -10.27 21.27 -11.00
C ASP A 55 -11.44 21.10 -10.02
N ARG A 56 -11.40 20.06 -9.18
CA ARG A 56 -12.51 19.72 -8.27
C ARG A 56 -12.61 20.63 -7.04
N TYR A 57 -11.48 21.08 -6.48
CA TYR A 57 -11.43 21.78 -5.18
C TYR A 57 -10.84 23.19 -5.27
N GLY A 58 -10.40 23.63 -6.45
CA GLY A 58 -9.89 24.96 -6.74
C GLY A 58 -8.36 25.03 -6.81
N GLU A 59 -7.85 26.07 -7.48
CA GLU A 59 -6.42 26.26 -7.76
C GLU A 59 -5.51 26.33 -6.53
N LYS A 60 -6.05 26.73 -5.38
CA LYS A 60 -5.33 26.83 -4.11
C LYS A 60 -5.16 25.48 -3.39
N THR A 61 -5.66 24.39 -3.97
CA THR A 61 -5.54 23.05 -3.40
C THR A 61 -4.09 22.59 -3.35
N SER A 62 -3.64 22.15 -2.18
CA SER A 62 -2.27 21.68 -1.95
C SER A 62 -2.25 20.28 -1.35
N LEU A 63 -1.48 19.41 -1.96
CA LEU A 63 -1.25 18.04 -1.52
C LEU A 63 -0.30 18.04 -0.33
N LYS A 64 -0.76 17.54 0.83
CA LYS A 64 0.08 17.33 2.00
C LYS A 64 0.51 15.86 2.07
N LEU A 65 1.82 15.60 2.03
CA LEU A 65 2.36 14.27 2.28
C LEU A 65 2.29 13.99 3.79
N ILE A 66 1.43 13.06 4.19
CA ILE A 66 1.40 12.57 5.57
C ILE A 66 2.53 11.57 5.74
N SER A 67 3.57 11.99 6.46
CA SER A 67 4.67 11.12 6.87
C SER A 67 4.46 10.70 8.33
N PRO A 68 4.81 9.45 8.70
CA PRO A 68 4.81 9.05 10.11
C PRO A 68 5.69 10.02 10.92
N PRO A 69 5.32 10.33 12.17
CA PRO A 69 6.08 11.26 13.00
C PRO A 69 7.50 10.72 13.15
N ARG A 70 8.50 11.52 12.78
CA ARG A 70 9.90 11.15 13.03
C ARG A 70 10.19 11.36 14.51
N GLY A 71 10.47 10.29 15.24
CA GLY A 71 10.92 10.36 16.63
C GLY A 71 12.31 11.01 16.75
N LEU A 72 12.61 11.60 17.91
CA LEU A 72 13.89 12.27 18.22
C LEU A 72 15.13 11.37 18.04
N PHE A 73 14.97 10.04 18.16
CA PHE A 73 16.04 9.06 17.94
C PHE A 73 16.27 8.72 16.46
N GLY A 74 15.32 9.03 15.56
CA GLY A 74 15.46 8.80 14.12
C GLY A 74 16.47 9.72 13.43
N ARG A 75 16.93 10.77 14.11
CA ARG A 75 17.97 11.69 13.62
C ARG A 75 19.36 11.40 14.20
N ARG A 76 19.44 10.57 15.25
CA ARG A 76 20.69 10.32 15.99
C ARG A 76 21.40 9.02 15.57
N GLY A 77 20.76 8.20 14.74
CA GLY A 77 21.35 6.96 14.21
C GLY A 77 22.30 7.13 13.01
N LEU A 78 22.51 8.33 12.46
CA LEU A 78 23.24 8.50 11.18
C LEU A 78 24.42 9.50 11.20
N PHE A 79 24.84 10.01 12.36
CA PHE A 79 26.05 10.86 12.43
C PHE A 79 27.09 10.38 13.45
N GLY A 80 26.96 9.16 13.97
CA GLY A 80 27.86 8.60 15.01
C GLY A 80 28.48 7.23 14.73
N LEU A 81 28.06 6.46 13.71
CA LEU A 81 28.75 5.23 13.32
C LEU A 81 28.42 4.84 11.87
N ARG A 82 29.44 4.43 11.12
CA ARG A 82 29.39 4.00 9.72
C ARG A 82 28.93 2.52 9.61
N SER A 83 28.69 2.08 8.37
CA SER A 83 28.74 0.68 7.86
C SER A 83 27.68 -0.33 8.35
N GLY A 84 26.84 -0.81 7.43
CA GLY A 84 26.64 -2.26 7.21
C GLY A 84 25.92 -3.15 8.24
N PHE A 85 25.09 -2.62 9.15
CA PHE A 85 24.39 -3.47 10.13
C PHE A 85 22.87 -3.49 9.85
N GLY A 86 22.44 -4.44 9.03
CA GLY A 86 21.05 -4.80 8.79
C GLY A 86 20.46 -5.64 9.94
N ALA A 87 19.15 -5.91 9.89
CA ALA A 87 18.40 -6.66 10.91
C ALA A 87 19.01 -8.02 11.32
N GLU A 88 19.89 -8.60 10.50
CA GLU A 88 20.64 -9.82 10.81
C GLU A 88 21.52 -9.70 12.06
N THR A 89 22.07 -8.51 12.36
CA THR A 89 23.00 -8.37 13.49
C THR A 89 22.30 -8.32 14.84
N VAL A 90 21.04 -7.90 14.87
CA VAL A 90 20.23 -7.90 16.11
C VAL A 90 19.86 -9.34 16.47
N HIS A 91 19.47 -10.16 15.49
CA HIS A 91 19.18 -11.58 15.71
C HIS A 91 20.44 -12.36 16.08
N ALA A 92 21.57 -12.15 15.37
CA ALA A 92 22.83 -12.81 15.69
C ALA A 92 23.35 -12.52 17.11
N LEU A 93 23.13 -11.31 17.63
CA LEU A 93 23.50 -10.96 19.00
C LEU A 93 22.58 -11.62 20.04
N ALA A 94 21.29 -11.79 19.73
CA ALA A 94 20.35 -12.50 20.60
C ALA A 94 20.67 -14.00 20.64
N ASP A 95 20.89 -14.61 19.48
CA ASP A 95 21.23 -16.03 19.36
C ASP A 95 22.55 -16.35 20.08
N ALA A 96 23.58 -15.50 19.93
CA ALA A 96 24.85 -15.67 20.62
C ALA A 96 24.73 -15.53 22.15
N ALA A 97 23.79 -14.73 22.65
CA ALA A 97 23.54 -14.58 24.08
C ALA A 97 22.81 -15.82 24.64
N ASP A 98 21.82 -16.33 23.93
CA ASP A 98 21.11 -17.55 24.30
C ASP A 98 22.08 -18.75 24.30
N GLU A 99 22.89 -18.90 23.24
CA GLU A 99 23.88 -19.98 23.15
C GLU A 99 24.86 -19.94 24.33
N ARG A 100 25.36 -18.76 24.70
CA ARG A 100 26.23 -18.59 25.89
C ARG A 100 25.52 -18.93 27.20
N ALA A 101 24.23 -18.64 27.33
CA ALA A 101 23.44 -18.99 28.50
C ALA A 101 23.19 -20.51 28.60
N TRP A 102 23.07 -21.21 27.47
CA TRP A 102 22.96 -22.68 27.43
C TRP A 102 24.29 -23.35 27.82
N TRP A 103 25.42 -22.91 27.29
CA TRP A 103 26.74 -23.47 27.63
C TRP A 103 27.12 -23.23 29.10
N GLY A 104 26.79 -22.05 29.65
CA GLY A 104 27.03 -21.74 31.06
C GLY A 104 26.28 -22.64 32.05
N ARG A 105 25.17 -23.26 31.65
CA ARG A 105 24.45 -24.26 32.47
C ARG A 105 25.15 -25.61 32.52
N LEU A 106 25.99 -25.92 31.53
CA LEU A 106 26.76 -27.17 31.44
C LEU A 106 28.18 -27.02 32.01
N GLY A 107 28.54 -25.84 32.52
CA GLY A 107 29.80 -25.60 33.21
C GLY A 107 31.04 -25.48 32.31
N LEU A 108 30.86 -25.12 31.04
CA LEU A 108 31.93 -24.77 30.10
C LEU A 108 31.86 -23.28 29.71
#